data_AF-K1ZBU1-F1
#
_entry.id   AF-K1ZBU1-F1
#
_cell.length_a   1.000
_cell.length_b   1.000
_cell.length_c   1.000
_cell.angle_alpha   90.00
_cell.angle_beta   90.00
_cell.angle_gamma   90.00
#
_symmetry.space_group_name_H-M   'P 1'
#
loop_
_entity.id
_entity.type
_entity.pdbx_description
1 polymer ?
#
loop_
_entity_poly.entity_id
_entity_poly.type
_entity_poly.pdbx_seq_one_letter_code
_entity_poly.pdbx_strand_id
1 'polypeptide(L)'
;MGARLLRHNLLFPLQSRQKIVDRLDAVTFFFNNSTLRKDVRNLLENVYDLERLNSRMILGSGNGRDMLAMKNSLACLPAIHGLLARCDTAKLIAIRDNLDILDDLHDLLEKSIHPEAPVGVREGHLIADGYNQELDELVLLLRDDKKLILDLETKERQATGIAKLKIGYNRVFGYFIEIGKTHEHKVPDSYIRKQSLVNAERFITPELKEFESR
;
A
#
# COMPACT_ATOMS: atom_id res chain seq x y z
N MET A 1 16.42 12.25 -7.46
CA MET A 1 16.93 13.45 -6.74
C MET A 1 18.39 13.81 -7.09
N GLY A 2 19.39 12.98 -6.76
CA GLY A 2 20.82 13.35 -6.91
C GLY A 2 21.26 13.74 -8.33
N ALA A 3 20.77 13.04 -9.35
CA ALA A 3 21.06 13.40 -10.75
C ALA A 3 20.54 14.79 -11.14
N ARG A 4 19.37 15.21 -10.60
CA ARG A 4 18.83 16.56 -10.82
C ARG A 4 19.71 17.62 -10.16
N LEU A 5 20.18 17.36 -8.94
CA LEU A 5 21.11 18.24 -8.23
C LEU A 5 22.45 18.38 -8.98
N LEU A 6 22.99 17.28 -9.51
CA LEU A 6 24.22 17.31 -10.31
C LEU A 6 24.03 18.15 -11.57
N ARG A 7 22.95 17.93 -12.33
CA ARG A 7 22.63 18.73 -13.52
C ARG A 7 22.50 20.21 -13.17
N HIS A 8 21.82 20.55 -12.07
CA HIS A 8 21.70 21.92 -11.60
C HIS A 8 23.08 22.54 -11.31
N ASN A 9 23.98 21.84 -10.61
CA ASN A 9 25.32 22.34 -10.32
C ASN A 9 26.19 22.56 -11.57
N LEU A 10 25.98 21.79 -12.64
CA LEU A 10 26.67 22.00 -13.91
C LEU A 10 26.16 23.23 -14.67
N LEU A 11 24.85 23.47 -14.63
CA LEU A 11 24.22 24.62 -15.26
C LEU A 11 24.44 25.93 -14.49
N PHE A 12 24.61 25.83 -13.17
CA PHE A 12 24.77 26.97 -12.27
C PHE A 12 26.05 26.80 -11.43
N PRO A 13 27.24 27.08 -12.00
CA PRO A 13 28.50 27.00 -11.27
C PRO A 13 28.54 27.95 -10.07
N LEU A 14 29.24 27.53 -9.02
CA LEU A 14 29.46 28.36 -7.85
C LEU A 14 30.46 29.48 -8.15
N GLN A 15 30.23 30.65 -7.56
CA GLN A 15 31.17 31.79 -7.60
C GLN A 15 31.96 31.95 -6.30
N SER A 16 31.50 31.33 -5.20
CA SER A 16 32.18 31.40 -3.91
C SER A 16 33.31 30.38 -3.83
N ARG A 17 34.55 30.86 -3.69
CA ARG A 17 35.73 30.02 -3.49
C ARG A 17 35.55 29.04 -2.34
N GLN A 18 35.06 29.51 -1.19
CA GLN A 18 34.88 28.64 -0.02
C GLN A 18 33.94 27.47 -0.32
N LYS A 19 32.76 27.75 -0.92
CA LYS A 19 31.79 26.69 -1.27
C LYS A 19 32.34 25.69 -2.30
N ILE A 20 33.26 26.11 -3.17
CA ILE A 20 33.95 25.24 -4.11
C ILE A 20 34.94 24.33 -3.37
N VAL A 21 35.76 24.90 -2.49
CA VAL A 21 36.72 24.15 -1.64
C VAL A 21 35.98 23.11 -0.81
N ASP A 22 34.92 23.51 -0.10
CA ASP A 22 34.10 22.59 0.71
C ASP A 22 33.55 21.39 -0.10
N ARG A 23 33.19 21.62 -1.39
CA ARG A 23 32.76 20.55 -2.29
C ARG A 23 33.92 19.64 -2.70
N LEU A 24 35.07 20.22 -3.04
CA LEU A 24 36.26 19.47 -3.44
C LEU A 24 36.82 18.64 -2.29
N ASP A 25 36.78 19.15 -1.06
CA ASP A 25 37.20 18.42 0.14
C ASP A 25 36.32 17.19 0.36
N ALA A 26 34.99 17.36 0.28
CA ALA A 26 34.06 16.23 0.39
C ALA A 26 34.25 15.18 -0.72
N VAL A 27 34.54 15.61 -1.96
CA VAL A 27 34.86 14.70 -3.07
C VAL A 27 36.16 13.95 -2.80
N THR A 28 37.21 14.65 -2.37
CA THR A 28 38.52 14.08 -2.05
C THR A 28 38.42 13.08 -0.91
N PHE A 29 37.63 13.39 0.12
CA PHE A 29 37.36 12.48 1.23
C PHE A 29 36.75 11.16 0.75
N PHE A 30 35.68 11.19 -0.04
CA PHE A 30 35.07 9.95 -0.58
C PHE A 30 35.92 9.28 -1.67
N PHE A 31 36.80 10.03 -2.35
CA PHE A 31 37.76 9.45 -3.28
C PHE A 31 38.76 8.56 -2.53
N ASN A 32 39.33 9.07 -1.44
CA ASN A 32 40.30 8.37 -0.59
C ASN A 32 39.65 7.25 0.25
N ASN A 33 38.38 7.40 0.65
CA ASN A 33 37.65 6.41 1.45
C ASN A 33 36.69 5.56 0.58
N SER A 34 37.25 4.71 -0.27
CA SER A 34 36.50 3.94 -1.28
C SER A 34 35.45 2.98 -0.70
N THR A 35 35.76 2.30 0.40
CA THR A 35 34.81 1.40 1.10
C THR A 35 33.63 2.18 1.64
N LEU A 36 33.89 3.25 2.40
CA LEU A 36 32.84 4.12 2.94
C LEU A 36 31.96 4.73 1.83
N ARG A 37 32.59 5.16 0.73
CA ARG A 37 31.85 5.65 -0.45
C ARG A 37 30.92 4.58 -1.01
N LYS A 38 31.35 3.33 -1.08
CA LYS A 38 30.53 2.21 -1.56
C LYS A 38 29.35 1.95 -0.63
N ASP A 39 29.60 1.92 0.68
CA ASP A 39 28.57 1.68 1.69
C ASP A 39 27.48 2.76 1.66
N VAL A 40 27.88 4.03 1.61
CA VAL A 40 26.94 5.17 1.48
C VAL A 40 26.15 5.08 0.17
N ARG A 41 26.80 4.72 -0.95
CA ARG A 41 26.11 4.55 -2.24
C ARG A 41 25.08 3.44 -2.21
N ASN A 42 25.41 2.29 -1.62
CA ASN A 42 24.48 1.16 -1.53
C ASN A 42 23.24 1.52 -0.71
N LEU A 43 23.40 2.29 0.38
CA LEU A 43 22.25 2.79 1.15
C LEU A 43 21.41 3.78 0.35
N LEU A 44 22.05 4.72 -0.35
CA LEU A 44 21.36 5.72 -1.17
C LEU A 44 20.63 5.12 -2.38
N GLU A 45 21.04 3.94 -2.87
CA GLU A 45 20.31 3.22 -3.93
C GLU A 45 18.93 2.72 -3.47
N ASN A 46 18.75 2.49 -2.17
CA ASN A 46 17.48 2.10 -1.56
C ASN A 46 16.60 3.31 -1.18
N VAL A 47 17.14 4.53 -1.29
CA VAL A 47 16.39 5.77 -1.04
C VAL A 47 15.65 6.17 -2.31
N TYR A 48 14.32 6.11 -2.26
CA TYR A 48 13.47 6.54 -3.36
C TYR A 48 13.52 8.07 -3.52
N ASP A 49 12.85 8.59 -4.56
CA ASP A 49 12.79 10.02 -4.82
C ASP A 49 11.89 10.74 -3.79
N LEU A 50 12.42 10.96 -2.58
CA LEU A 50 11.77 11.62 -1.45
C LEU A 50 11.19 13.01 -1.81
N GLU A 51 11.87 13.77 -2.67
CA GLU A 51 11.38 15.08 -3.14
C GLU A 51 10.02 14.92 -3.85
N ARG A 52 9.91 13.96 -4.77
CA ARG A 52 8.66 13.69 -5.50
C ARG A 52 7.62 12.96 -4.65
N LEU A 53 8.05 12.10 -3.73
CA LEU A 53 7.15 11.46 -2.77
C LEU A 53 6.49 12.50 -1.88
N ASN A 54 7.28 13.40 -1.30
CA ASN A 54 6.79 14.48 -0.44
C ASN A 54 5.80 15.39 -1.19
N SER A 55 6.11 15.80 -2.43
CA SER A 55 5.18 16.60 -3.23
C SER A 55 3.83 15.91 -3.44
N ARG A 56 3.82 14.59 -3.69
CA ARG A 56 2.56 13.85 -3.87
C ARG A 56 1.75 13.74 -2.58
N MET A 57 2.43 13.55 -1.44
CA MET A 57 1.79 13.52 -0.12
C MET A 57 1.14 14.87 0.21
N ILE A 58 1.87 15.97 0.03
CA ILE A 58 1.35 17.33 0.26
C ILE A 58 0.13 17.63 -0.62
N LEU A 59 0.16 17.18 -1.88
CA LEU A 59 -0.93 17.40 -2.84
C LEU A 59 -2.12 16.43 -2.65
N GLY A 60 -2.09 15.53 -1.67
CA GLY A 60 -3.15 14.54 -1.45
C GLY A 60 -3.29 13.50 -2.57
N SER A 61 -2.26 13.36 -3.40
CA SER A 61 -2.22 12.41 -4.54
C SER A 61 -1.34 11.19 -4.27
N GLY A 62 -0.79 11.07 -3.06
CA GLY A 62 -0.02 9.92 -2.62
C GLY A 62 -0.91 8.68 -2.43
N ASN A 63 -0.33 7.50 -2.67
CA ASN A 63 -0.98 6.20 -2.48
C ASN A 63 -0.20 5.32 -1.49
N GLY A 64 -0.73 4.13 -1.19
CA GLY A 64 -0.11 3.16 -0.27
C GLY A 64 1.31 2.76 -0.67
N ARG A 65 1.57 2.56 -1.97
CA ARG A 65 2.94 2.26 -2.45
C ARG A 65 3.90 3.43 -2.28
N ASP A 66 3.43 4.66 -2.43
CA ASP A 66 4.24 5.84 -2.17
C ASP A 66 4.56 5.97 -0.66
N MET A 67 3.61 5.64 0.22
CA MET A 67 3.85 5.59 1.66
C MET A 67 4.87 4.50 2.04
N LEU A 68 4.77 3.31 1.42
CA LEU A 68 5.76 2.24 1.59
C LEU A 68 7.15 2.63 1.06
N ALA A 69 7.22 3.29 -0.09
CA ALA A 69 8.48 3.79 -0.63
C ALA A 69 9.11 4.87 0.27
N MET A 70 8.28 5.73 0.88
CA MET A 70 8.72 6.70 1.87
C MET A 70 9.28 5.98 3.10
N LYS A 71 8.53 5.04 3.68
CA LYS A 71 8.96 4.21 4.82
C LYS A 71 10.32 3.56 4.58
N ASN A 72 10.48 2.85 3.45
CA ASN A 72 11.72 2.17 3.11
C ASN A 72 12.90 3.13 2.93
N SER A 73 12.63 4.34 2.41
CA SER A 73 13.65 5.39 2.29
C SER A 73 14.08 5.92 3.66
N LEU A 74 13.13 6.13 4.58
CA LEU A 74 13.40 6.62 5.93
C LEU A 74 14.19 5.59 6.75
N ALA A 75 13.91 4.29 6.58
CA ALA A 75 14.64 3.20 7.23
C ALA A 75 16.16 3.21 6.93
N CYS A 76 16.58 3.83 5.82
CA CYS A 76 18.00 3.96 5.46
C CYS A 76 18.71 5.11 6.19
N LEU A 77 17.99 6.11 6.68
CA LEU A 77 18.57 7.35 7.21
C LEU A 77 19.44 7.13 8.46
N PRO A 78 19.07 6.32 9.45
CA PRO A 78 19.92 6.06 10.62
C PRO A 78 21.29 5.48 10.24
N ALA A 79 21.31 4.53 9.30
CA ALA A 79 22.54 3.92 8.82
C ALA A 79 23.41 4.91 8.04
N ILE A 80 22.80 5.75 7.19
CA ILE A 80 23.51 6.83 6.47
C ILE A 80 24.11 7.83 7.48
N HIS A 81 23.33 8.27 8.47
CA HIS A 81 23.78 9.18 9.52
C HIS A 81 24.97 8.59 10.29
N GLY A 82 24.90 7.31 10.66
CA GLY A 82 26.00 6.59 11.31
C GLY A 82 27.28 6.48 10.47
N LEU A 83 27.17 6.30 9.15
CA LEU A 83 28.34 6.31 8.26
C LEU A 83 28.94 7.71 8.12
N LEU A 84 28.12 8.76 8.10
CA LEU A 84 28.57 10.15 8.04
C LEU A 84 29.29 10.60 9.31
N ALA A 85 29.11 9.91 10.45
CA ALA A 85 29.87 10.17 11.66
C ALA A 85 31.39 9.96 11.49
N ARG A 86 31.81 9.19 10.48
CA ARG A 86 33.22 8.95 10.13
C ARG A 86 33.82 10.04 9.25
N CYS A 87 33.03 11.04 8.85
CA CYS A 87 33.46 12.14 7.99
C CYS A 87 34.02 13.30 8.82
N ASP A 88 35.09 13.92 8.32
CA ASP A 88 35.82 15.00 8.98
C ASP A 88 35.85 16.32 8.18
N THR A 89 35.22 16.35 7.00
CA THR A 89 35.13 17.57 6.19
C THR A 89 33.96 18.44 6.62
N ALA A 90 34.16 19.76 6.65
CA ALA A 90 33.15 20.73 7.09
C ALA A 90 31.79 20.54 6.37
N LYS A 91 31.82 20.24 5.07
CA LYS A 91 30.61 20.01 4.27
C LYS A 91 29.84 18.76 4.71
N LEU A 92 30.53 17.64 4.95
CA LEU A 92 29.89 16.38 5.32
C LEU A 92 29.40 16.40 6.78
N ILE A 93 30.15 17.06 7.66
CA ILE A 93 29.72 17.35 9.04
C ILE A 93 28.43 18.17 9.02
N ALA A 94 28.39 19.26 8.24
CA ALA A 94 27.17 20.06 8.12
C ALA A 94 25.98 19.27 7.55
N ILE A 95 26.22 18.35 6.60
CA ILE A 95 25.14 17.48 6.09
C ILE A 95 24.64 16.53 7.18
N ARG A 96 25.55 15.89 7.92
CA ARG A 96 25.22 15.00 9.04
C ARG A 96 24.40 15.72 10.10
N ASP A 97 24.88 16.89 10.54
CA ASP A 97 24.27 17.63 11.65
C ASP A 97 22.89 18.20 11.30
N ASN A 98 22.60 18.39 10.01
CA ASN A 98 21.27 18.80 9.53
C ASN A 98 20.40 17.62 9.05
N LEU A 99 20.91 16.39 9.09
CA LEU A 99 20.17 15.21 8.65
C LEU A 99 19.34 14.68 9.83
N ASP A 100 18.05 15.01 9.82
CA ASP A 100 17.07 14.33 10.66
C ASP A 100 16.86 12.90 10.15
N ILE A 101 16.88 11.93 11.07
CA ILE A 101 16.69 10.51 10.77
C ILE A 101 15.21 10.12 10.69
N LEU A 102 14.30 10.97 11.21
CA LEU A 102 12.85 10.83 11.08
C LEU A 102 12.32 9.47 11.56
N ASP A 103 12.88 8.95 12.65
CA ASP A 103 12.52 7.65 13.22
C ASP A 103 11.04 7.59 13.65
N ASP A 104 10.50 8.69 14.15
CA ASP A 104 9.10 8.82 14.53
C ASP A 104 8.15 8.65 13.34
N LEU A 105 8.50 9.26 12.20
CA LEU A 105 7.74 9.13 10.96
C LEU A 105 7.90 7.74 10.34
N HIS A 106 9.10 7.17 10.38
CA HIS A 106 9.32 5.79 9.98
C HIS A 106 8.43 4.84 10.78
N ASP A 107 8.42 4.97 12.11
CA ASP A 107 7.64 4.13 13.00
C ASP A 107 6.14 4.29 12.80
N LEU A 108 5.68 5.51 12.53
CA LEU A 108 4.29 5.77 12.17
C LEU A 108 3.91 5.00 10.90
N LEU A 109 4.73 5.07 9.84
CA LEU A 109 4.46 4.38 8.58
C LEU A 109 4.55 2.86 8.71
N GLU A 110 5.50 2.35 9.48
CA GLU A 110 5.66 0.91 9.76
C GLU A 110 4.45 0.34 10.50
N LYS A 111 3.92 1.07 11.48
CA LYS A 111 2.75 0.62 12.26
C LYS A 111 1.44 0.81 11.54
N SER A 112 1.33 1.83 10.68
CA SER A 112 0.04 2.23 10.09
C SER A 112 -0.22 1.68 8.70
N ILE A 113 0.80 1.40 7.90
CA ILE A 113 0.63 1.03 6.49
C ILE A 113 0.85 -0.46 6.28
N HIS A 114 -0.12 -1.11 5.64
CA HIS A 114 -0.03 -2.53 5.34
C HIS A 114 1.15 -2.83 4.38
N PRO A 115 1.93 -3.90 4.58
CA PRO A 115 3.10 -4.21 3.75
C PRO A 115 2.77 -4.38 2.26
N GLU A 116 1.58 -4.89 1.96
CA GLU A 116 1.06 -5.11 0.61
C GLU A 116 0.06 -4.00 0.18
N ALA A 117 0.22 -2.78 0.69
CA ALA A 117 -0.72 -1.69 0.43
C ALA A 117 -0.89 -1.44 -1.09
N PRO A 118 -2.14 -1.37 -1.59
CA PRO A 118 -2.41 -1.18 -3.01
C PRO A 118 -2.11 0.25 -3.49
N VAL A 119 -2.18 0.43 -4.81
CA VAL A 119 -2.11 1.77 -5.43
C VAL A 119 -3.41 2.53 -5.24
N GLY A 120 -4.56 1.85 -5.34
CA GLY A 120 -5.86 2.46 -5.13
C GLY A 120 -6.25 2.48 -3.66
N VAL A 121 -6.50 3.67 -3.10
CA VAL A 121 -7.06 3.81 -1.74
C VAL A 121 -8.42 3.09 -1.60
N ARG A 122 -9.13 2.89 -2.71
CA ARG A 122 -10.43 2.20 -2.77
C ARG A 122 -10.34 0.67 -2.78
N GLU A 123 -9.15 0.11 -2.98
CA GLU A 123 -8.96 -1.35 -3.02
C GLU A 123 -8.93 -1.96 -1.61
N GLY A 124 -8.96 -1.12 -0.56
CA GLY A 124 -8.86 -1.55 0.83
C GLY A 124 -7.43 -1.90 1.22
N HIS A 125 -7.25 -2.54 2.37
CA HIS A 125 -5.97 -3.13 2.79
C HIS A 125 -4.78 -2.14 2.79
N LEU A 126 -5.06 -0.85 3.00
CA LEU A 126 -4.06 0.21 3.10
C LEU A 126 -3.50 0.31 4.52
N ILE A 127 -4.38 0.23 5.51
CA ILE A 127 -4.02 0.32 6.92
C ILE A 127 -3.63 -1.08 7.43
N ALA A 128 -2.57 -1.14 8.22
CA ALA A 128 -2.11 -2.38 8.83
C ALA A 128 -3.11 -2.91 9.87
N ASP A 129 -3.24 -4.24 9.92
CA ASP A 129 -4.06 -4.92 10.93
C ASP A 129 -3.54 -4.56 12.35
N GLY A 130 -4.44 -4.27 13.28
CA GLY A 130 -4.08 -3.91 14.66
C GLY A 130 -3.74 -2.43 14.88
N TYR A 131 -3.66 -1.62 13.81
CA TYR A 131 -3.41 -0.18 13.94
C TYR A 131 -4.66 0.58 14.42
N ASN A 132 -5.85 0.14 14.02
CA ASN A 132 -7.11 0.76 14.38
C ASN A 132 -8.17 -0.31 14.71
N GLN A 133 -8.53 -0.41 15.99
CA GLN A 133 -9.44 -1.44 16.50
C GLN A 133 -10.82 -1.39 15.84
N GLU A 134 -11.38 -0.20 15.62
CA GLU A 134 -12.69 -0.02 14.98
C GLU A 134 -12.65 -0.52 13.52
N LEU A 135 -11.57 -0.21 12.79
CA LEU A 135 -11.36 -0.72 11.44
C LEU A 135 -11.19 -2.25 11.44
N ASP A 136 -10.44 -2.80 12.39
CA ASP A 136 -10.23 -4.24 12.51
C ASP A 136 -11.57 -4.97 12.77
N GLU A 137 -12.43 -4.42 13.64
CA GLU A 137 -13.77 -4.93 13.89
C GLU A 137 -14.64 -4.90 12.62
N LEU A 138 -14.62 -3.80 11.87
CA LEU A 138 -15.35 -3.68 10.60
C LEU A 138 -14.84 -4.68 9.55
N VAL A 139 -13.52 -4.88 9.47
CA VAL A 139 -12.90 -5.86 8.57
C VAL A 139 -13.27 -7.29 8.97
N LEU A 140 -13.33 -7.58 10.27
CA LEU A 140 -13.75 -8.89 10.80
C LEU A 140 -15.20 -9.20 10.42
N LEU A 141 -16.12 -8.25 10.65
CA LEU A 141 -17.53 -8.38 10.27
C LEU A 141 -17.68 -8.69 8.78
N LEU A 142 -16.97 -7.94 7.92
CA LEU A 142 -16.97 -8.19 6.47
C LEU A 142 -16.42 -9.57 6.07
N ARG A 143 -15.45 -10.13 6.82
CA ARG A 143 -14.89 -11.46 6.56
C ARG A 143 -15.87 -12.56 6.98
N ASP A 144 -16.49 -12.41 8.15
CA ASP A 144 -17.48 -13.36 8.65
C ASP A 144 -18.72 -13.40 7.74
N ASP A 145 -19.15 -12.25 7.24
CA ASP A 145 -20.22 -12.13 6.25
C ASP A 145 -19.91 -12.92 4.97
N LYS A 146 -18.71 -12.77 4.42
CA LYS A 146 -18.29 -13.53 3.23
C LYS A 146 -18.25 -15.04 3.49
N LYS A 147 -17.84 -15.45 4.69
CA LYS A 147 -17.80 -16.85 5.08
C LYS A 147 -19.21 -17.43 5.20
N LEU A 148 -20.13 -16.70 5.83
CA LEU A 148 -21.54 -17.08 5.91
C LEU A 148 -22.17 -17.27 4.52
N ILE A 149 -21.84 -16.40 3.56
CA ILE A 149 -22.29 -16.55 2.17
C ILE A 149 -21.73 -17.82 1.53
N LEU A 150 -20.44 -18.12 1.72
CA LEU A 150 -19.82 -19.35 1.20
C LEU A 150 -20.43 -20.62 1.80
N ASP A 151 -20.71 -20.59 3.10
CA ASP A 151 -21.34 -21.70 3.82
C ASP A 151 -22.78 -21.90 3.32
N LEU A 152 -23.53 -20.82 3.10
CA LEU A 152 -24.88 -20.88 2.54
C LEU A 152 -24.87 -21.38 1.09
N GLU A 153 -23.94 -20.91 0.25
CA GLU A 153 -23.77 -21.41 -1.12
C GLU A 153 -23.54 -22.91 -1.14
N THR A 154 -22.72 -23.42 -0.21
CA THR A 154 -22.42 -24.84 -0.06
C THR A 154 -23.64 -25.63 0.40
N LYS A 155 -24.37 -25.13 1.40
CA LYS A 155 -25.62 -25.71 1.92
C LYS A 155 -26.66 -25.83 0.79
N GLU A 156 -26.87 -24.77 0.03
CA GLU A 156 -27.86 -24.75 -1.06
C GLU A 156 -27.44 -25.65 -2.24
N ARG A 157 -26.14 -25.71 -2.57
CA ARG A 157 -25.63 -26.68 -3.56
C ARG A 157 -25.91 -28.12 -3.17
N GLN A 158 -25.72 -28.45 -1.89
CA GLN A 158 -25.98 -29.80 -1.37
C GLN A 158 -27.47 -30.11 -1.32
N ALA A 159 -28.31 -29.18 -0.88
CA ALA A 159 -29.75 -29.35 -0.78
C ALA A 159 -30.43 -29.52 -2.16
N THR A 160 -30.02 -28.74 -3.15
CA THR A 160 -30.63 -28.74 -4.50
C THR A 160 -29.94 -29.73 -5.46
N GLY A 161 -28.73 -30.18 -5.15
CA GLY A 161 -27.89 -30.98 -6.04
C GLY A 161 -27.39 -30.22 -7.28
N ILE A 162 -27.44 -28.88 -7.27
CA ILE A 162 -27.03 -28.03 -8.39
C ILE A 162 -25.60 -27.54 -8.16
N ALA A 163 -24.60 -28.27 -8.67
CA ALA A 163 -23.18 -27.94 -8.46
C ALA A 163 -22.77 -26.54 -8.97
N LYS A 164 -23.47 -25.99 -9.98
CA LYS A 164 -23.18 -24.67 -10.55
C LYS A 164 -23.96 -23.52 -9.89
N LEU A 165 -24.75 -23.77 -8.86
CA LEU A 165 -25.42 -22.72 -8.09
C LEU A 165 -24.38 -21.77 -7.51
N LYS A 166 -24.59 -20.46 -7.62
CA LYS A 166 -23.69 -19.43 -7.07
C LYS A 166 -24.49 -18.35 -6.37
N ILE A 167 -23.95 -17.83 -5.27
CA ILE A 167 -24.48 -16.62 -4.65
C ILE A 167 -23.69 -15.43 -5.18
N GLY A 168 -24.39 -14.47 -5.77
CA GLY A 168 -23.83 -13.25 -6.33
C GLY A 168 -24.40 -12.02 -5.65
N TYR A 169 -23.74 -10.87 -5.89
CA TYR A 169 -24.21 -9.56 -5.44
C TYR A 169 -24.34 -8.62 -6.64
N ASN A 170 -25.42 -7.83 -6.67
CA ASN A 170 -25.60 -6.72 -7.60
C ASN A 170 -26.05 -5.50 -6.84
N ARG A 171 -25.46 -4.33 -7.15
CA ARG A 171 -25.80 -3.04 -6.55
C ARG A 171 -27.29 -2.67 -6.62
N VAL A 172 -28.03 -3.14 -7.62
CA VAL A 172 -29.46 -2.82 -7.81
C VAL A 172 -30.37 -3.80 -7.08
N PHE A 173 -30.00 -5.07 -7.01
CA PHE A 173 -30.88 -6.16 -6.54
C PHE A 173 -30.36 -6.87 -5.29
N GLY A 174 -29.25 -6.44 -4.71
CA GLY A 174 -28.69 -7.08 -3.53
C GLY A 174 -28.03 -8.42 -3.82
N TYR A 175 -27.99 -9.26 -2.79
CA TYR A 175 -27.59 -10.66 -2.92
C TYR A 175 -28.66 -11.48 -3.63
N PHE A 176 -28.23 -12.47 -4.41
CA PHE A 176 -29.08 -13.40 -5.14
C PHE A 176 -28.41 -14.75 -5.32
N ILE A 177 -29.23 -15.79 -5.49
CA ILE A 177 -28.81 -17.13 -5.89
C ILE A 177 -29.02 -17.26 -7.40
N GLU A 178 -27.95 -17.49 -8.16
CA GLU A 178 -27.98 -17.68 -9.60
C GLU A 178 -27.96 -19.17 -9.95
N ILE A 179 -28.95 -19.59 -10.74
CA ILE A 179 -29.16 -20.97 -11.18
C ILE A 179 -29.32 -20.96 -12.70
N GLY A 180 -28.67 -21.88 -13.41
CA GLY A 180 -28.84 -22.01 -14.86
C GLY A 180 -30.25 -22.49 -15.20
N LYS A 181 -30.86 -21.98 -16.28
CA LYS A 181 -32.24 -22.34 -16.70
C LYS A 181 -32.44 -23.86 -16.86
N THR A 182 -31.38 -24.59 -17.22
CA THR A 182 -31.41 -26.06 -17.32
C THR A 182 -31.76 -26.77 -16.00
N HIS A 183 -31.60 -26.09 -14.86
CA HIS A 183 -31.86 -26.63 -13.52
C HIS A 183 -33.05 -25.97 -12.84
N GLU A 184 -33.87 -25.19 -13.56
CA GLU A 184 -35.05 -24.49 -13.02
C GLU A 184 -36.04 -25.46 -12.37
N HIS A 185 -36.20 -26.66 -12.94
CA HIS A 185 -37.04 -27.74 -12.38
C HIS A 185 -36.55 -28.30 -11.03
N LYS A 186 -35.32 -27.99 -10.61
CA LYS A 186 -34.75 -28.41 -9.31
C LYS A 186 -34.80 -27.29 -8.26
N VAL A 187 -35.33 -26.13 -8.60
CA VAL A 187 -35.42 -24.99 -7.70
C VAL A 187 -36.54 -25.26 -6.68
N PRO A 188 -36.27 -25.19 -5.37
CA PRO A 188 -37.30 -25.35 -4.35
C PRO A 188 -38.35 -24.22 -4.39
N ASP A 189 -39.59 -24.51 -4.01
CA ASP A 189 -40.68 -23.52 -3.95
C ASP A 189 -40.41 -22.37 -2.96
N SER A 190 -39.50 -22.57 -2.00
CA SER A 190 -39.09 -21.53 -1.04
C SER A 190 -38.28 -20.39 -1.66
N TYR A 191 -37.83 -20.55 -2.91
CA TYR A 191 -37.02 -19.56 -3.62
C TYR A 191 -37.91 -18.52 -4.30
N ILE A 192 -37.71 -17.25 -3.98
CA ILE A 192 -38.46 -16.15 -4.59
C ILE A 192 -37.67 -15.61 -5.78
N ARG A 193 -38.25 -15.65 -6.99
CA ARG A 193 -37.60 -15.16 -8.21
C ARG A 193 -37.40 -13.64 -8.14
N LYS A 194 -36.17 -13.16 -8.37
CA LYS A 194 -35.79 -11.74 -8.38
C LYS A 194 -35.54 -11.20 -9.80
N GLN A 195 -34.88 -11.98 -10.65
CA GLN A 195 -34.50 -11.54 -12.00
C GLN A 195 -34.33 -12.75 -12.93
N SER A 196 -34.81 -12.65 -14.17
CA SER A 196 -34.53 -13.63 -15.22
C SER A 196 -33.50 -13.08 -16.21
N LEU A 197 -32.49 -13.88 -16.53
CA LEU A 197 -31.46 -13.59 -17.54
C LEU A 197 -31.65 -14.52 -18.75
N VAL A 198 -30.83 -14.29 -19.79
CA VAL A 198 -30.87 -15.10 -21.01
C VAL A 198 -30.61 -16.59 -20.71
N ASN A 199 -29.59 -16.89 -19.89
CA ASN A 199 -29.13 -18.26 -19.60
C ASN A 199 -29.29 -18.70 -18.13
N ALA A 200 -29.77 -17.81 -17.25
CA ALA A 200 -29.85 -18.08 -15.82
C ALA A 200 -31.08 -17.40 -15.21
N GLU A 201 -31.47 -17.86 -14.03
CA GLU A 201 -32.48 -17.27 -13.19
C GLU A 201 -31.87 -16.92 -11.84
N ARG A 202 -32.28 -15.79 -11.27
CA ARG A 202 -31.83 -15.29 -9.99
C ARG A 202 -32.97 -15.30 -8.99
N PHE A 203 -32.69 -15.88 -7.83
CA PHE A 203 -33.64 -16.06 -6.74
C PHE A 203 -33.11 -15.43 -5.45
N ILE A 204 -33.99 -15.26 -4.47
CA ILE A 204 -33.65 -14.90 -3.10
C ILE A 204 -34.37 -15.86 -2.15
N THR A 205 -33.68 -16.27 -1.08
CA THR A 205 -34.27 -17.02 0.04
C THR A 205 -34.51 -16.07 1.22
N PRO A 206 -35.43 -16.40 2.15
CA PRO A 206 -35.63 -15.64 3.37
C PRO A 206 -34.32 -15.46 4.16
N GLU A 207 -33.50 -16.52 4.25
CA GLU A 207 -32.19 -16.53 4.93
C GLU A 207 -31.22 -15.51 4.28
N LEU A 208 -31.18 -15.42 2.94
CA LEU A 208 -30.38 -14.42 2.22
C LEU A 208 -30.86 -12.99 2.44
N LYS A 209 -32.18 -12.82 2.61
CA LYS A 209 -32.82 -11.51 2.77
C LYS A 209 -32.59 -10.95 4.18
N GLU A 210 -32.65 -11.80 5.20
CA GLU A 210 -32.27 -11.43 6.57
C GLU A 210 -30.79 -11.05 6.65
N PHE A 211 -29.94 -11.81 5.95
CA PHE A 211 -28.51 -11.52 5.84
C PHE A 211 -28.22 -10.14 5.23
N GLU A 212 -28.92 -9.75 4.16
CA GLU A 212 -28.77 -8.43 3.53
C GLU A 212 -29.19 -7.26 4.43
N SER A 213 -30.03 -7.50 5.44
CA SER A 213 -30.57 -6.47 6.33
C SER A 213 -29.77 -6.25 7.62
N ARG A 214 -28.72 -7.04 7.87
CA ARG A 214 -27.76 -6.84 8.95
C ARG A 214 -26.67 -5.85 8.54
#